data_AF-A0A7G2D6I8-F1
#
_entry.id   AF-A0A7G2D6I8-F1
#
_cell.length_a   1.000
_cell.length_b   1.000
_cell.length_c   1.000
_cell.angle_alpha   90.00
_cell.angle_beta   90.00
_cell.angle_gamma   90.00
#
_symmetry.space_group_name_H-M   'P 1'
#
loop_
_entity.id
_entity.type
_entity.pdbx_description
1 polymer ?
#
loop_
_entity_poly.entity_id
_entity_poly.type
_entity_poly.pdbx_seq_one_letter_code
_entity_poly.pdbx_strand_id
1 'polypeptide(L)'
;MKLFVISSLLLFMIFAPASPATALGLWDMVKENQSVYLVSIEGKGPLPPWNPFESPGIEEIYITYPYNETHERVVYCYNDGIIHEKILPKCPKCNQTLFNITAWNTTKVLEEYQWGLENYLPTLPNNWSNHITDWVLLMDESSVVIRLYQDYISTSAYVLFECHNPSNVTCEWNPPKLKIPPPYPTATTSTTNPRQEDKKTCGPALLVGLTLAPLTLRWKRRGM
;
A
#
# COMPACT_ATOMS: atom_id res chain seq x y z
N MET A 1 34.16 47.30 17.65
CA MET A 1 34.35 45.90 17.23
C MET A 1 33.24 44.98 17.78
N LYS A 2 31.96 45.34 17.60
CA LYS A 2 30.80 44.60 18.15
C LYS A 2 29.62 44.42 17.17
N LEU A 3 29.74 44.88 15.92
CA LEU A 3 28.65 44.78 14.93
C LEU A 3 28.80 43.64 13.91
N PHE A 4 29.93 42.92 13.87
CA PHE A 4 30.17 41.90 12.84
C PHE A 4 29.66 40.49 13.18
N VAL A 5 29.25 40.24 14.43
CA VAL A 5 28.85 38.89 14.87
C VAL A 5 27.36 38.61 14.60
N ILE A 6 26.52 39.66 14.48
CA ILE A 6 25.07 39.50 14.31
C ILE A 6 24.71 39.09 12.86
N SER A 7 25.54 39.46 11.87
CA SER A 7 25.29 39.14 10.46
C SER A 7 25.51 37.66 10.10
N SER A 8 26.40 36.95 10.81
CA SER A 8 26.69 35.54 10.54
C SER A 8 25.66 34.57 11.13
N LEU A 9 24.97 34.95 12.21
CA LEU A 9 23.93 34.11 12.84
C LEU A 9 22.62 34.09 12.06
N LEU A 10 22.30 35.15 11.33
CA LEU A 10 21.10 35.22 10.49
C LEU A 10 21.23 34.41 9.19
N LEU A 11 22.44 34.20 8.68
CA LEU A 11 22.65 33.40 7.47
C LEU A 11 22.49 31.89 7.71
N PHE A 12 22.78 31.40 8.93
CA PHE A 12 22.64 29.99 9.28
C PHE A 12 21.17 29.54 9.45
N MET A 13 20.25 30.47 9.73
CA MET A 13 18.81 30.16 9.87
C MET A 13 18.09 30.06 8.52
N ILE A 14 18.66 30.59 7.43
CA ILE A 14 18.06 30.52 6.08
C ILE A 14 18.44 29.21 5.37
N PHE A 15 19.47 28.51 5.85
CA PHE A 15 19.90 27.20 5.39
C PHE A 15 19.64 26.10 6.41
N ALA A 16 18.62 26.24 7.27
CA ALA A 16 18.06 25.06 7.90
C ALA A 16 17.52 24.19 6.74
N PRO A 17 18.11 23.02 6.44
CA PRO A 17 17.48 22.11 5.50
C PRO A 17 16.07 21.89 6.04
N ALA A 18 15.06 22.13 5.20
CA ALA A 18 13.72 21.66 5.49
C ALA A 18 13.89 20.21 5.94
N SER A 19 13.50 19.93 7.18
CA SER A 19 13.63 18.61 7.80
C SER A 19 13.25 17.58 6.75
N PRO A 20 14.17 16.68 6.34
CA PRO A 20 13.83 15.67 5.35
C PRO A 20 12.55 15.03 5.84
N ALA A 21 11.53 14.97 4.99
CA ALA A 21 10.29 14.29 5.32
C ALA A 21 10.71 12.93 5.89
N THR A 22 10.44 12.73 7.18
CA THR A 22 10.87 11.54 7.90
C THR A 22 10.28 10.37 7.12
N ALA A 23 11.14 9.50 6.58
CA ALA A 23 10.68 8.37 5.79
C ALA A 23 9.72 7.54 6.66
N LEU A 24 8.53 7.24 6.15
CA LEU A 24 7.58 6.41 6.86
C LEU A 24 8.20 5.03 7.07
N GLY A 25 8.28 4.56 8.32
CA GLY A 25 8.84 3.26 8.65
C GLY A 25 7.80 2.29 9.21
N LEU A 26 8.00 1.00 8.98
CA LEU A 26 7.21 -0.05 9.64
C LEU A 26 7.23 0.09 11.17
N TRP A 27 8.40 0.44 11.71
CA TRP A 27 8.64 0.53 13.15
C TRP A 27 7.93 1.72 13.81
N ASP A 28 7.52 2.73 13.04
CA ASP A 28 6.70 3.83 13.54
C ASP A 28 5.25 3.38 13.82
N MET A 29 4.82 2.29 13.19
CA MET A 29 3.46 1.77 13.28
C MET A 29 3.32 0.53 14.16
N VAL A 30 4.37 -0.29 14.23
CA VAL A 30 4.36 -1.52 15.01
C VAL A 30 4.65 -1.20 16.47
N LYS A 31 3.73 -1.58 17.36
CA LYS A 31 4.02 -1.61 18.79
C LYS A 31 4.80 -2.89 19.11
N GLU A 32 5.94 -2.74 19.77
CA GLU A 32 6.75 -3.87 20.23
C GLU A 32 5.89 -4.91 20.96
N ASN A 33 6.16 -6.20 20.69
CA ASN A 33 5.51 -7.36 21.30
C ASN A 33 4.02 -7.58 20.96
N GLN A 34 3.45 -6.87 19.98
CA GLN A 34 2.11 -7.20 19.49
C GLN A 34 2.16 -8.30 18.42
N SER A 35 1.28 -9.29 18.58
CA SER A 35 1.05 -10.29 17.54
C SER A 35 0.12 -9.73 16.46
N VAL A 36 0.47 -10.00 15.21
CA VAL A 36 -0.24 -9.56 14.01
C VAL A 36 -0.52 -10.75 13.10
N TYR A 37 -1.46 -10.61 12.17
CA TYR A 37 -1.74 -11.60 11.13
C TYR A 37 -0.93 -11.34 9.86
N LEU A 38 -0.76 -10.07 9.50
CA LEU A 38 -0.14 -9.67 8.24
C LEU A 38 0.40 -8.25 8.34
N VAL A 39 1.56 -8.02 7.75
CA VAL A 39 2.09 -6.71 7.40
C VAL A 39 2.17 -6.62 5.88
N SER A 40 1.67 -5.52 5.31
CA SER A 40 1.81 -5.18 3.89
C SER A 40 2.37 -3.77 3.78
N ILE A 41 3.42 -3.60 3.00
CA ILE A 41 4.02 -2.29 2.70
C ILE A 41 4.00 -2.14 1.18
N GLU A 42 3.43 -1.05 0.72
CA GLU A 42 3.42 -0.68 -0.69
C GLU A 42 4.25 0.59 -0.87
N GLY A 43 5.04 0.62 -1.93
CA GLY A 43 5.81 1.80 -2.26
C GLY A 43 6.11 1.95 -3.73
N LYS A 44 6.50 3.17 -4.07
CA LYS A 44 6.90 3.60 -5.40
C LYS A 44 8.21 4.35 -5.37
N GLY A 45 8.94 4.32 -6.48
CA GLY A 45 10.17 5.07 -6.62
C GLY A 45 10.81 4.86 -7.98
N PRO A 46 11.82 5.65 -8.34
CA PRO A 46 12.55 5.45 -9.59
C PRO A 46 13.46 4.21 -9.56
N LEU A 47 13.64 3.59 -8.40
CA LEU A 47 14.52 2.47 -8.13
C LEU A 47 13.90 1.57 -7.04
N PRO A 48 14.30 0.28 -6.97
CA PRO A 48 13.91 -0.58 -5.86
C PRO A 48 14.39 0.02 -4.52
N PRO A 49 13.62 -0.12 -3.43
CA PRO A 49 13.99 0.44 -2.14
C PRO A 49 15.24 -0.28 -1.63
N TRP A 50 16.21 0.46 -1.09
CA TRP A 50 17.38 -0.13 -0.43
C TRP A 50 17.00 -0.81 0.91
N ASN A 51 16.01 -0.25 1.60
CA ASN A 51 15.38 -0.82 2.77
C ASN A 51 13.84 -0.80 2.59
N PRO A 52 13.20 -1.95 2.35
CA PRO A 52 11.75 -2.03 2.12
C PRO A 52 10.93 -1.82 3.41
N PHE A 53 11.55 -1.86 4.59
CA PHE A 53 10.89 -1.59 5.88
C PHE A 53 10.90 -0.10 6.25
N GLU A 54 11.77 0.68 5.63
CA GLU A 54 11.98 2.11 5.91
C GLU A 54 12.50 2.79 4.64
N SER A 55 11.60 3.41 3.87
CA SER A 55 11.93 4.02 2.59
C SER A 55 11.09 5.27 2.37
N PRO A 56 11.67 6.37 1.83
CA PRO A 56 10.90 7.55 1.46
C PRO A 56 9.89 7.27 0.33
N GLY A 57 10.03 6.13 -0.37
CA GLY A 57 9.10 5.68 -1.39
C GLY A 57 7.90 4.90 -0.87
N ILE A 58 7.76 4.70 0.45
CA ILE A 58 6.58 4.03 1.01
C ILE A 58 5.36 4.93 0.79
N GLU A 59 4.36 4.39 0.11
CA GLU A 59 3.07 5.05 -0.07
C GLU A 59 2.06 4.63 0.99
N GLU A 60 2.15 3.37 1.42
CA GLU A 60 1.20 2.80 2.35
C GLU A 60 1.78 1.65 3.17
N ILE A 61 1.40 1.60 4.45
CA ILE A 61 1.64 0.46 5.33
C ILE A 61 0.28 0.00 5.88
N TYR A 62 0.00 -1.31 5.78
CA TYR A 62 -1.14 -1.97 6.40
C TYR A 62 -0.68 -3.03 7.39
N ILE A 63 -1.26 -3.03 8.59
CA ILE A 63 -1.03 -4.06 9.61
C ILE A 63 -2.37 -4.60 10.09
N THR A 64 -2.54 -5.91 10.00
CA THR A 64 -3.75 -6.61 10.43
C THR A 64 -3.53 -7.25 11.80
N TYR A 65 -4.34 -6.87 12.77
CA TYR A 65 -4.30 -7.34 14.16
C TYR A 65 -5.51 -8.21 14.51
N PRO A 66 -5.38 -9.13 15.49
CA PRO A 66 -6.53 -9.77 16.08
C PRO A 66 -7.43 -8.76 16.79
N TYR A 67 -8.75 -8.92 16.67
CA TYR A 67 -9.74 -8.11 17.38
C TYR A 67 -10.73 -8.96 18.15
N ASN A 68 -11.51 -9.81 17.47
CA ASN A 68 -12.39 -10.79 18.12
C ASN A 68 -12.56 -12.03 17.21
N GLU A 69 -13.54 -12.89 17.47
CA GLU A 69 -13.74 -14.12 16.68
C GLU A 69 -14.13 -13.86 15.22
N THR A 70 -14.91 -12.81 14.96
CA THR A 70 -15.54 -12.53 13.66
C THR A 70 -14.92 -11.35 12.90
N HIS A 71 -14.14 -10.52 13.58
CA HIS A 71 -13.53 -9.30 13.05
C HIS A 71 -12.03 -9.22 13.34
N GLU A 72 -11.36 -8.45 12.49
CA GLU A 72 -9.96 -8.07 12.59
C GLU A 72 -9.85 -6.54 12.67
N ARG A 73 -8.76 -6.07 13.28
CA ARG A 73 -8.44 -4.64 13.34
C ARG A 73 -7.35 -4.37 12.33
N VAL A 74 -7.61 -3.49 11.37
CA VAL A 74 -6.63 -3.05 10.37
C VAL A 74 -6.19 -1.64 10.72
N VAL A 75 -4.89 -1.47 10.94
CA VAL A 75 -4.24 -0.17 11.11
C VAL A 75 -3.45 0.12 9.85
N TYR A 76 -3.62 1.29 9.27
CA TYR A 76 -2.92 1.66 8.05
C TYR A 76 -2.52 3.13 8.04
N CYS A 77 -1.46 3.46 7.33
CA CYS A 77 -0.92 4.80 7.22
C CYS A 77 -0.52 5.05 5.77
N TYR A 78 -0.94 6.19 5.22
CA TYR A 78 -0.50 6.65 3.91
C TYR A 78 0.75 7.53 4.03
N ASN A 79 1.29 7.94 2.89
CA ASN A 79 2.38 8.91 2.80
C ASN A 79 2.09 10.30 3.43
N ASP A 80 0.85 10.57 3.87
CA ASP A 80 0.50 11.75 4.65
C ASP A 80 0.85 11.63 6.15
N GLY A 81 1.25 10.44 6.59
CA GLY A 81 1.62 10.14 7.97
C GLY A 81 0.42 10.01 8.92
N ILE A 82 -0.81 10.05 8.40
CA ILE A 82 -2.02 9.93 9.22
C ILE A 82 -2.33 8.45 9.44
N ILE A 83 -2.33 8.04 10.70
CA ILE A 83 -2.71 6.69 11.09
C ILE A 83 -4.23 6.57 11.09
N HIS A 84 -4.73 5.60 10.34
CA HIS A 84 -6.12 5.22 10.29
C HIS A 84 -6.34 3.83 10.89
N GLU A 85 -7.55 3.61 11.41
CA GLU A 85 -7.95 2.32 11.97
C GLU A 85 -9.36 1.94 11.49
N LYS A 86 -9.54 0.67 11.14
CA LYS A 86 -10.83 0.08 10.79
C LYS A 86 -10.98 -1.29 11.44
N ILE A 87 -12.23 -1.64 11.75
CA ILE A 87 -12.62 -3.00 12.14
C ILE A 87 -13.34 -3.61 10.95
N LEU A 88 -12.83 -4.74 10.45
CA LEU A 88 -13.36 -5.43 9.28
C LEU A 88 -13.77 -6.85 9.65
N PRO A 89 -14.77 -7.45 8.98
CA PRO A 89 -15.03 -8.88 9.10
C PRO A 89 -13.78 -9.68 8.70
N LYS A 90 -13.45 -10.72 9.47
CA LYS A 90 -12.32 -11.59 9.13
C LYS A 90 -12.52 -12.19 7.75
N CYS A 91 -11.42 -12.28 7.00
CA CYS A 91 -11.40 -13.00 5.74
C CYS A 91 -11.61 -14.52 6.00
N PRO A 92 -12.74 -15.13 5.58
CA PRO A 92 -13.05 -16.52 5.92
C PRO A 92 -12.13 -17.54 5.24
N LYS A 93 -11.47 -17.14 4.14
CA LYS A 93 -10.60 -17.99 3.32
C LYS A 93 -9.12 -17.69 3.52
N CYS A 94 -8.78 -16.68 4.32
CA CYS A 94 -7.39 -16.34 4.58
C CYS A 94 -6.93 -17.19 5.75
N ASN A 95 -6.05 -18.15 5.49
CA ASN A 95 -5.41 -18.92 6.56
C ASN A 95 -4.36 -18.03 7.23
N GLN A 96 -4.79 -17.21 8.18
CA GLN A 96 -3.95 -16.25 8.88
C GLN A 96 -3.53 -16.82 10.25
N THR A 97 -2.23 -16.91 10.46
CA THR A 97 -1.65 -17.31 11.74
C THR A 97 -1.04 -16.08 12.41
N LEU A 98 -1.21 -15.97 13.73
CA LEU A 98 -0.61 -14.89 14.50
C LEU A 98 0.89 -15.09 14.61
N PHE A 99 1.65 -14.01 14.43
CA PHE A 99 3.08 -13.99 14.68
C PHE A 99 3.52 -12.67 15.29
N ASN A 100 4.68 -12.68 15.95
CA ASN A 100 5.34 -11.45 16.37
C ASN A 100 6.33 -11.05 15.28
N ILE A 101 6.30 -9.79 14.85
CA ILE A 101 7.21 -9.27 13.83
C ILE A 101 8.67 -9.44 14.27
N THR A 102 8.94 -9.33 15.58
CA THR A 102 10.30 -9.53 16.15
C THR A 102 10.78 -10.97 16.14
N ALA A 103 9.92 -11.95 15.80
CA ALA A 103 10.36 -13.34 15.60
C ALA A 103 11.24 -13.48 14.35
N TRP A 104 11.08 -12.57 13.38
CA TRP A 104 11.89 -12.53 12.18
C TRP A 104 13.23 -11.84 12.43
N ASN A 105 14.31 -12.47 11.96
CA ASN A 105 15.60 -11.80 11.84
C ASN A 105 15.59 -10.83 10.63
N THR A 106 15.01 -9.66 10.82
CA THR A 106 14.85 -8.64 9.77
C THR A 106 16.17 -8.08 9.27
N THR A 107 17.23 -8.08 10.11
CA THR A 107 18.59 -7.72 9.69
C THR A 107 19.09 -8.68 8.62
N LYS A 108 18.99 -10.00 8.85
CA LYS A 108 19.41 -11.00 7.86
C LYS A 108 18.57 -10.93 6.58
N VAL A 109 17.25 -10.74 6.70
CA VAL A 109 16.37 -10.54 5.53
C VAL A 109 16.84 -9.35 4.69
N LEU A 110 17.17 -8.23 5.35
CA LEU A 110 17.63 -7.02 4.68
C LEU A 110 18.99 -7.21 3.99
N GLU A 111 19.93 -7.89 4.62
CA GLU A 111 21.24 -8.21 4.04
C GLU A 111 21.13 -9.06 2.77
N GLU A 112 20.32 -10.13 2.81
CA GLU A 112 20.08 -11.03 1.66
C GLU A 112 19.36 -10.31 0.51
N TYR A 113 18.43 -9.42 0.85
CA TYR A 113 17.73 -8.58 -0.11
C TYR A 113 18.71 -7.59 -0.78
N GLN A 114 19.49 -6.85 0.00
CA GLN A 114 20.47 -5.89 -0.51
C GLN A 114 21.52 -6.56 -1.39
N TRP A 115 22.01 -7.73 -0.98
CA TRP A 115 22.90 -8.53 -1.81
C TRP A 115 22.30 -8.82 -3.19
N GLY A 116 21.02 -9.19 -3.26
CA GLY A 116 20.37 -9.44 -4.53
C GLY A 116 20.09 -8.20 -5.38
N LEU A 117 19.88 -7.03 -4.76
CA LEU A 117 19.83 -5.77 -5.51
C LEU A 117 21.14 -5.50 -6.26
N GLU A 118 22.27 -5.78 -5.61
CA GLU A 118 23.60 -5.53 -6.17
C GLU A 118 24.08 -6.64 -7.12
N ASN A 119 23.77 -7.91 -6.81
CA ASN A 119 24.40 -9.06 -7.45
C ASN A 119 23.43 -9.87 -8.33
N TYR A 120 22.14 -9.88 -8.03
CA TYR A 120 21.15 -10.66 -8.77
C TYR A 120 20.40 -9.82 -9.81
N LEU A 121 19.74 -8.73 -9.40
CA LEU A 121 18.94 -7.89 -10.31
C LEU A 121 19.70 -7.41 -11.56
N PRO A 122 20.98 -7.01 -11.49
CA PRO A 122 21.72 -6.57 -12.66
C PRO A 122 22.00 -7.69 -13.67
N THR A 123 21.89 -8.97 -13.26
CA THR A 123 22.08 -10.12 -14.15
C THR A 123 20.84 -10.45 -14.99
N LEU A 124 19.68 -9.86 -14.64
CA LEU A 124 18.43 -10.11 -15.34
C LEU A 124 18.41 -9.39 -16.71
N PRO A 125 17.80 -10.01 -17.74
CA PRO A 125 17.70 -9.43 -19.07
C PRO A 125 16.82 -8.18 -19.06
N ASN A 126 17.05 -7.23 -19.99
CA ASN A 126 16.28 -5.98 -20.11
C ASN A 126 16.47 -4.98 -18.96
N ASN A 127 17.59 -5.05 -18.24
CA ASN A 127 18.00 -4.02 -17.27
C ASN A 127 16.94 -3.72 -16.19
N TRP A 128 16.45 -4.77 -15.53
CA TRP A 128 15.38 -4.70 -14.52
C TRP A 128 15.60 -3.63 -13.47
N SER A 129 16.85 -3.42 -13.04
CA SER A 129 17.21 -2.44 -12.02
C SER A 129 16.71 -1.02 -12.31
N ASN A 130 16.60 -0.64 -13.59
CA ASN A 130 16.19 0.70 -13.99
C ASN A 130 14.69 0.83 -14.31
N HIS A 131 13.96 -0.27 -14.23
CA HIS A 131 12.54 -0.30 -14.59
C HIS A 131 11.65 -0.60 -13.41
N ILE A 132 12.19 -0.90 -12.21
CA ILE A 132 11.35 -1.16 -11.04
C ILE A 132 10.80 0.16 -10.50
N THR A 133 9.50 0.38 -10.71
CA THR A 133 8.79 1.60 -10.28
C THR A 133 7.92 1.39 -9.05
N ASP A 134 7.47 0.16 -8.84
CA ASP A 134 6.53 -0.21 -7.80
C ASP A 134 7.03 -1.45 -7.06
N TRP A 135 6.74 -1.52 -5.78
CA TRP A 135 7.13 -2.65 -4.95
C TRP A 135 6.12 -2.92 -3.84
N VAL A 136 6.04 -4.18 -3.44
CA VAL A 136 5.19 -4.63 -2.35
C VAL A 136 5.98 -5.58 -1.47
N LEU A 137 6.00 -5.32 -0.16
CA LEU A 137 6.44 -6.25 0.86
C LEU A 137 5.22 -6.83 1.57
N LEU A 138 5.18 -8.16 1.69
CA LEU A 138 4.22 -8.90 2.49
C LEU A 138 4.99 -9.69 3.54
N MET A 139 4.54 -9.65 4.78
CA MET A 139 5.17 -10.38 5.88
C MET A 139 4.10 -11.02 6.75
N ASP A 140 4.24 -12.33 6.93
CA ASP A 140 3.41 -13.15 7.80
C ASP A 140 4.26 -14.05 8.72
N GLU A 141 3.62 -15.02 9.37
CA GLU A 141 4.30 -15.98 10.26
C GLU A 141 5.37 -16.81 9.54
N SER A 142 5.13 -17.11 8.27
CA SER A 142 5.83 -18.14 7.50
C SER A 142 6.79 -17.57 6.47
N SER A 143 6.51 -16.36 5.97
CA SER A 143 7.27 -15.74 4.90
C SER A 143 7.43 -14.22 5.01
N VAL A 144 8.54 -13.73 4.45
CA VAL A 144 8.69 -12.33 4.01
C VAL A 144 8.86 -12.35 2.50
N VAL A 145 7.96 -11.69 1.79
CA VAL A 145 7.87 -11.66 0.33
C VAL A 145 8.00 -10.24 -0.15
N ILE A 146 8.95 -9.97 -1.04
CA ILE A 146 9.12 -8.69 -1.72
C ILE A 146 8.94 -8.89 -3.22
N ARG A 147 8.03 -8.12 -3.81
CA ARG A 147 7.77 -8.11 -5.25
C ARG A 147 8.18 -6.77 -5.82
N LEU A 148 9.00 -6.81 -6.87
CA LEU A 148 9.52 -5.63 -7.57
C LEU A 148 8.94 -5.62 -8.99
N TYR A 149 8.09 -4.64 -9.30
CA TYR A 149 7.32 -4.55 -10.54
C TYR A 149 7.90 -3.52 -11.50
N GLN A 150 7.84 -3.81 -12.81
CA GLN A 150 8.36 -2.90 -13.85
C GLN A 150 7.43 -1.73 -14.24
N ASP A 151 6.12 -1.84 -14.01
CA ASP A 151 5.12 -0.79 -14.24
C ASP A 151 3.78 -1.24 -13.60
N TYR A 152 3.03 -0.29 -13.02
CA TYR A 152 1.68 -0.49 -12.50
C TYR A 152 0.66 -0.81 -13.60
N ILE A 153 0.85 -0.31 -14.84
CA ILE A 153 -0.16 -0.37 -15.89
C ILE A 153 0.19 -1.46 -16.92
N SER A 154 -0.44 -2.61 -16.72
CA SER A 154 -0.96 -3.55 -17.75
C SER A 154 -0.27 -4.89 -18.05
N THR A 155 0.94 -5.19 -17.60
CA THR A 155 1.50 -6.56 -17.72
C THR A 155 2.48 -6.85 -16.59
N SER A 156 1.98 -7.36 -15.45
CA SER A 156 2.69 -7.32 -14.16
C SER A 156 3.79 -8.38 -14.07
N ALA A 157 4.84 -8.19 -14.85
CA ALA A 157 6.10 -8.89 -14.65
C ALA A 157 6.72 -8.39 -13.33
N TYR A 158 7.09 -9.31 -12.45
CA TYR A 158 7.75 -8.95 -11.19
C TYR A 158 8.90 -9.90 -10.89
N VAL A 159 9.95 -9.35 -10.28
CA VAL A 159 10.97 -10.15 -9.60
C VAL A 159 10.48 -10.40 -8.18
N LEU A 160 10.71 -11.62 -7.70
CA LEU A 160 10.30 -12.06 -6.39
C LEU A 160 11.54 -12.35 -5.54
N PHE A 161 11.62 -11.72 -4.39
CA PHE A 161 12.49 -12.11 -3.29
C PHE A 161 11.62 -12.68 -2.18
N GLU A 162 11.96 -13.85 -1.67
CA GLU A 162 11.16 -14.54 -0.67
C GLU A 162 12.07 -15.17 0.37
N CYS A 163 11.72 -14.97 1.64
CA CYS A 163 12.38 -15.58 2.78
C CYS A 163 11.40 -16.43 3.56
N HIS A 164 11.90 -17.53 4.11
CA HIS A 164 11.16 -18.46 4.96
C HIS A 164 11.90 -18.69 6.27
N ASN A 165 11.19 -19.25 7.25
CA ASN A 165 11.70 -19.69 8.56
C ASN A 165 12.23 -18.52 9.42
N PRO A 166 11.40 -17.86 10.24
CA PRO A 166 11.79 -16.66 10.98
C PRO A 166 13.04 -16.80 11.85
N SER A 167 13.26 -17.97 12.48
CA SER A 167 14.41 -18.25 13.34
C SER A 167 15.67 -18.72 12.59
N ASN A 168 15.52 -19.28 11.39
CA ASN A 168 16.62 -19.73 10.54
C ASN A 168 16.37 -19.27 9.11
N VAL A 169 16.42 -17.95 8.94
CA VAL A 169 16.00 -17.28 7.71
C VAL A 169 16.76 -17.86 6.51
N THR A 170 16.01 -18.35 5.53
CA THR A 170 16.50 -18.79 4.22
C THR A 170 15.79 -17.97 3.16
N CYS A 171 16.55 -17.29 2.30
CA CYS A 171 16.02 -16.39 1.29
C CYS A 171 16.41 -16.84 -0.11
N GLU A 172 15.55 -16.53 -1.09
CA GLU A 172 15.80 -16.80 -2.49
C GLU A 172 15.32 -15.66 -3.39
N TRP A 173 16.09 -15.43 -4.45
CA TRP A 173 15.70 -14.57 -5.55
C TRP A 173 15.19 -15.43 -6.69
N ASN A 174 13.97 -15.15 -7.13
CA ASN A 174 13.30 -15.89 -8.17
C ASN A 174 13.35 -15.10 -9.50
N PRO A 175 13.35 -15.80 -10.65
CA PRO A 175 13.31 -15.14 -11.95
C PRO A 175 11.98 -14.38 -12.13
N PRO A 176 11.95 -13.39 -13.04
CA PRO A 176 10.74 -12.66 -13.36
C PRO A 176 9.53 -13.54 -13.64
N LYS A 177 8.43 -13.30 -12.92
CA LYS A 177 7.14 -13.98 -13.12
C LYS A 177 6.19 -13.04 -13.83
N LEU A 178 5.50 -13.53 -14.86
CA LEU A 178 4.40 -12.80 -15.51
C LEU A 178 3.12 -13.00 -14.71
N LYS A 179 2.48 -11.93 -14.25
CA LYS A 179 1.11 -11.99 -13.75
C LYS A 179 0.17 -12.25 -14.93
N ILE A 180 -0.10 -13.52 -15.21
CA ILE A 180 -1.14 -13.91 -16.16
C ILE A 180 -2.47 -13.70 -15.44
N PRO A 181 -3.34 -12.76 -15.86
CA PRO A 181 -4.68 -12.69 -15.31
C PRO A 181 -5.37 -14.05 -15.55
N PRO A 182 -6.10 -14.59 -14.56
CA PRO A 182 -6.83 -15.84 -14.77
C PRO A 182 -7.70 -15.70 -16.02
N PRO A 183 -7.79 -16.74 -16.88
CA PRO A 183 -8.66 -16.67 -18.04
C PRO A 183 -10.05 -16.29 -17.56
N TYR A 184 -10.58 -15.17 -18.07
CA TYR A 184 -11.96 -14.79 -17.82
C TYR A 184 -12.84 -16.00 -18.16
N PRO A 185 -13.76 -16.42 -17.28
CA PRO A 185 -14.71 -17.45 -17.66
C PRO A 185 -15.45 -16.93 -18.89
N THR A 186 -15.32 -17.64 -19.99
CA THR A 186 -16.05 -17.36 -21.23
C THR A 186 -17.53 -17.40 -20.86
N ALA A 187 -18.19 -16.24 -20.91
CA ALA A 187 -19.63 -16.19 -20.74
C ALA A 187 -20.25 -16.97 -21.90
N THR A 188 -20.59 -18.24 -21.66
CA THR A 188 -21.42 -19.02 -22.58
C THR A 188 -22.69 -18.21 -22.80
N THR A 189 -22.85 -17.68 -24.00
CA THR A 189 -24.02 -16.90 -24.38
C THR A 189 -25.19 -17.88 -24.56
N SER A 190 -25.82 -18.26 -23.46
CA SER A 190 -27.09 -18.98 -23.49
C SER A 190 -28.16 -18.01 -23.99
N THR A 191 -28.55 -18.18 -25.24
CA THR A 191 -29.70 -17.49 -25.83
C THR A 191 -30.96 -18.02 -25.16
N THR A 192 -31.51 -17.26 -24.22
CA THR A 192 -32.85 -17.53 -23.69
C THR A 192 -33.68 -16.25 -23.74
N ASN A 193 -34.74 -16.29 -24.54
CA ASN A 193 -35.74 -15.24 -24.68
C ASN A 193 -36.37 -14.86 -23.33
N PRO A 194 -36.83 -13.60 -23.18
CA PRO A 194 -37.14 -13.00 -21.88
C PRO A 194 -38.48 -13.50 -21.34
N ARG A 195 -38.47 -14.05 -20.12
CA ARG A 195 -39.67 -14.19 -19.30
C ARG A 195 -39.50 -13.39 -18.02
N GLN A 196 -40.44 -12.48 -17.87
CA GLN A 196 -40.68 -11.51 -16.81
C GLN A 196 -40.84 -12.20 -15.45
N GLU A 197 -40.08 -11.78 -14.42
CA GLU A 197 -40.56 -11.47 -13.06
C GLU A 197 -39.42 -11.10 -12.07
N ASP A 198 -39.75 -10.13 -11.20
CA ASP A 198 -39.17 -9.74 -9.92
C ASP A 198 -37.79 -9.07 -9.81
N LYS A 199 -37.80 -7.73 -9.94
CA LYS A 199 -36.76 -6.84 -9.41
C LYS A 199 -36.96 -6.64 -7.89
N LYS A 200 -36.01 -7.08 -7.07
CA LYS A 200 -35.81 -6.56 -5.71
C LYS A 200 -34.81 -5.40 -5.75
N THR A 201 -35.34 -4.19 -5.59
CA THR A 201 -34.63 -2.96 -5.25
C THR A 201 -34.18 -2.99 -3.79
N CYS A 202 -32.88 -2.81 -3.52
CA CYS A 202 -32.37 -2.34 -2.23
C CYS A 202 -31.80 -0.94 -2.42
N GLY A 203 -32.62 0.06 -2.14
CA GLY A 203 -32.22 1.48 -2.09
C GLY A 203 -33.40 2.29 -1.57
N PRO A 204 -33.23 3.15 -0.55
CA PRO A 204 -34.33 3.95 -0.04
C PRO A 204 -34.56 5.16 -0.96
N ALA A 205 -35.71 5.17 -1.63
CA ALA A 205 -36.28 6.38 -2.21
C ALA A 205 -37.74 6.49 -1.72
N LEU A 206 -37.97 7.41 -0.79
CA LEU A 206 -39.32 7.82 -0.39
C LEU A 206 -39.70 9.04 -1.24
N LEU A 207 -40.79 8.87 -1.97
CA LEU A 207 -41.27 9.70 -3.08
C LEU A 207 -42.26 10.78 -2.62
N VAL A 208 -42.10 11.95 -3.24
CA VAL A 208 -43.14 12.80 -3.85
C VAL A 208 -44.01 13.68 -2.94
N GLY A 209 -43.90 14.99 -3.19
CA GLY A 209 -44.95 15.98 -3.02
C GLY A 209 -44.79 17.09 -4.07
N LEU A 210 -45.19 16.81 -5.32
CA LEU A 210 -45.33 17.80 -6.39
C LEU A 210 -46.65 18.55 -6.20
N THR A 211 -46.59 19.88 -6.01
CA THR A 211 -47.69 20.78 -6.36
C THR A 211 -47.22 21.80 -7.39
N LEU A 212 -47.99 21.91 -8.46
CA LEU A 212 -47.79 22.73 -9.64
C LEU A 212 -48.10 24.23 -9.39
N ALA A 213 -47.17 25.10 -9.80
CA ALA A 213 -47.36 26.40 -10.48
C ALA A 213 -48.15 27.55 -9.77
N PRO A 214 -47.96 28.86 -10.10
CA PRO A 214 -47.46 29.37 -11.38
C PRO A 214 -46.46 30.54 -11.36
N LEU A 215 -45.89 30.71 -12.56
CA LEU A 215 -45.30 31.93 -13.11
C LEU A 215 -46.01 33.23 -12.70
N THR A 216 -45.25 34.16 -12.13
CA THR A 216 -45.37 35.61 -12.38
C THR A 216 -43.92 36.18 -12.36
N LEU A 217 -43.32 36.52 -13.50
CA LEU A 217 -43.37 37.84 -14.15
C LEU A 217 -43.20 39.02 -13.18
N ARG A 218 -41.99 39.57 -13.06
CA ARG A 218 -41.62 40.93 -13.56
C ARG A 218 -40.33 41.45 -12.92
N TRP A 219 -39.41 41.87 -13.79
CA TRP A 219 -38.64 43.12 -13.76
C TRP A 219 -38.61 43.92 -12.44
N LYS A 220 -37.41 44.31 -11.98
CA LYS A 220 -36.87 45.68 -12.15
C LYS A 220 -35.43 45.83 -11.67
N ARG A 221 -34.60 46.48 -12.50
CA ARG A 221 -33.36 47.18 -12.15
C ARG A 221 -33.51 48.06 -10.89
N ARG A 222 -32.43 48.14 -10.09
CA ARG A 222 -31.82 49.32 -9.42
C ARG A 222 -30.47 48.80 -8.89
N GLY A 223 -29.30 49.39 -9.14
CA GLY A 223 -29.02 50.81 -9.32
C GLY A 223 -28.84 51.46 -7.96
N MET A 224 -27.70 51.18 -7.32
CA MET A 224 -26.90 52.09 -6.49
C MET A 224 -25.53 51.46 -6.26
#